data_AF-A0A0P1G2B1-F1
#
_entry.id   AF-A0A0P1G2B1-F1
#
_cell.length_a   1.000
_cell.length_b   1.000
_cell.length_c   1.000
_cell.angle_alpha   90.00
_cell.angle_beta   90.00
_cell.angle_gamma   90.00
#
_symmetry.space_group_name_H-M   'P 1'
#
loop_
_entity.id
_entity.type
_entity.pdbx_description
1 polymer ?
#
loop_
_entity_poly.entity_id
_entity_poly.type
_entity_poly.pdbx_seq_one_letter_code
_entity_poly.pdbx_strand_id
1 'polypeptide(L)'
;MCTVCGCGDSKLEGHSHSHDHGHSHAHDHDHHHHHDHDHHHHDHSHDHSHDHSHDHHHHHGGDLHYGKGPAGVAVPGMSQDRLIEIETDILAKNDRYADANRAKLNAQGIFAINLVSSPGSGKTTLLCKTIERLGSHPLAVIEGDQQTANDAERIRATGAKAIQVNTGKGCHLDGHMVGHAMEHLGLEAGSFLFIENVGNLVCPAGFDLGEDCKVAILSVTEGEDKPLKYPDMFTASRLALLNKVDLAPHCDVDLDLYEKNLRRVNPGIEVIRVSARTGEGMDNWLNWLQGALARKAGKAAAE
;
A
#
# COMPACT_ATOMS: atom_id res chain seq x y z
N MET A 1 9.76 20.68 11.27
CA MET A 1 9.35 19.26 11.27
C MET A 1 9.49 18.74 9.85
N CYS A 2 10.32 17.73 9.61
CA CYS A 2 10.52 17.19 8.27
C CYS A 2 9.35 16.24 7.92
N THR A 3 8.51 16.65 6.98
CA THR A 3 7.26 15.99 6.55
C THR A 3 7.47 14.81 5.59
N VAL A 4 8.70 14.47 5.24
CA VAL A 4 8.99 13.41 4.25
C VAL A 4 9.51 12.11 4.90
N CYS A 5 9.97 12.12 6.16
CA CYS A 5 10.61 10.94 6.80
C CYS A 5 10.13 10.61 8.22
N GLY A 6 9.16 11.36 8.79
CA GLY A 6 8.48 10.92 10.02
C GLY A 6 9.38 10.68 11.25
N CYS A 7 10.52 11.36 11.39
CA CYS A 7 11.39 11.25 12.57
C CYS A 7 10.88 12.12 13.73
N GLY A 8 9.81 11.66 14.40
CA GLY A 8 9.59 11.92 15.82
C GLY A 8 10.06 10.72 16.63
N ASP A 9 10.94 10.93 17.61
CA ASP A 9 11.33 9.91 18.58
C ASP A 9 10.14 9.59 19.47
N SER A 10 9.51 8.44 19.24
CA SER A 10 8.53 7.87 20.16
C SER A 10 9.21 6.73 20.90
N LYS A 11 9.93 7.07 21.97
CA LYS A 11 10.26 6.09 23.01
C LYS A 11 8.99 5.88 23.84
N LEU A 12 8.40 4.69 23.74
CA LEU A 12 7.34 4.26 24.64
C LEU A 12 7.99 3.79 25.95
N GLU A 13 8.13 4.71 26.90
CA GLU A 13 8.28 4.35 28.32
C GLU A 13 7.19 5.05 29.12
N GLY A 14 6.35 4.23 29.75
CA GLY A 14 5.20 4.70 30.52
C GLY A 14 5.62 5.18 31.89
N HIS A 15 5.24 6.41 32.25
CA HIS A 15 5.01 6.82 33.63
C HIS A 15 3.87 7.84 33.69
N SER A 16 2.92 7.55 34.58
CA SER A 16 1.72 8.31 34.89
C SER A 16 2.04 9.57 35.69
N HIS A 17 1.64 10.75 35.20
CA HIS A 17 1.48 11.93 36.04
C HIS A 17 0.22 12.70 35.66
N SER A 18 -0.72 12.74 36.59
CA SER A 18 -1.91 13.57 36.60
C SER A 18 -1.56 15.00 36.98
N HIS A 19 -1.94 15.98 36.17
CA HIS A 19 -2.06 17.36 36.61
C HIS A 19 -3.35 17.98 36.09
N ASP A 20 -4.17 18.34 37.07
CA ASP A 20 -5.42 19.08 36.98
C ASP A 20 -5.08 20.57 37.09
N HIS A 21 -5.50 21.38 36.11
CA HIS A 21 -5.51 22.84 36.21
C HIS A 21 -6.64 23.42 35.37
N GLY A 22 -7.80 23.61 36.00
CA GLY A 22 -8.81 24.54 35.53
C GLY A 22 -8.41 25.96 35.89
N HIS A 23 -8.35 26.86 34.90
CA HIS A 23 -8.59 28.29 35.09
C HIS A 23 -9.22 28.90 33.84
N SER A 24 -10.45 29.36 34.03
CA SER A 24 -11.20 30.25 33.16
C SER A 24 -10.76 31.70 33.38
N HIS A 25 -10.43 32.42 32.31
CA HIS A 25 -10.50 33.88 32.30
C HIS A 25 -11.00 34.39 30.95
N ALA A 26 -12.22 34.92 30.98
CA ALA A 26 -12.79 35.76 29.94
C ALA A 26 -12.35 37.20 30.20
N HIS A 27 -11.93 37.89 29.13
CA HIS A 27 -11.84 39.35 29.11
C HIS A 27 -12.41 39.85 27.78
N ASP A 28 -13.65 40.32 27.85
CA ASP A 28 -14.22 41.31 26.93
C ASP A 28 -13.67 42.68 27.33
N HIS A 29 -13.18 43.45 26.36
CA HIS A 29 -13.27 44.91 26.36
C HIS A 29 -13.16 45.43 24.92
N ASP A 30 -14.32 45.65 24.31
CA ASP A 30 -14.54 46.68 23.28
C ASP A 30 -14.13 48.05 23.84
N HIS A 31 -13.36 48.83 23.07
CA HIS A 31 -13.62 50.28 22.95
C HIS A 31 -13.02 50.84 21.65
N HIS A 32 -13.93 51.42 20.87
CA HIS A 32 -13.73 52.22 19.68
C HIS A 32 -12.89 53.47 19.94
N HIS A 33 -11.98 53.79 19.01
CA HIS A 33 -11.54 55.16 18.79
C HIS A 33 -11.56 55.51 17.29
N HIS A 34 -12.45 56.43 16.96
CA HIS A 34 -12.49 57.20 15.72
C HIS A 34 -11.27 58.12 15.63
N HIS A 35 -10.62 58.17 14.47
CA HIS A 35 -9.90 59.35 14.00
C HIS A 35 -10.04 59.48 12.47
N ASP A 36 -10.75 60.52 12.06
CA ASP A 36 -10.70 61.09 10.71
C ASP A 36 -9.38 61.85 10.55
N HIS A 37 -8.69 61.68 9.42
CA HIS A 37 -7.88 62.74 8.79
C HIS A 37 -7.68 62.51 7.29
N ASP A 38 -7.83 63.62 6.57
CA ASP A 38 -7.81 63.81 5.12
C ASP A 38 -6.45 63.60 4.44
N HIS A 39 -6.56 63.10 3.20
CA HIS A 39 -5.76 63.31 1.98
C HIS A 39 -4.24 63.52 2.04
N HIS A 40 -3.49 62.65 1.35
CA HIS A 40 -2.47 63.06 0.37
C HIS A 40 -2.25 61.99 -0.71
N HIS A 41 -2.31 62.43 -1.98
CA HIS A 41 -1.95 61.67 -3.17
C HIS A 41 -0.46 61.38 -3.22
N HIS A 42 -0.07 60.13 -3.47
CA HIS A 42 1.16 59.79 -4.16
C HIS A 42 0.91 58.63 -5.12
N ASP A 43 1.05 58.96 -6.40
CA ASP A 43 1.03 58.04 -7.54
C ASP A 43 2.43 57.39 -7.65
N HIS A 44 2.50 56.08 -7.46
CA HIS A 44 3.70 55.28 -7.72
C HIS A 44 3.29 54.03 -8.48
N SER A 45 3.42 54.10 -9.80
CA SER A 45 3.43 52.95 -10.70
C SER A 45 4.70 52.12 -10.46
N HIS A 46 4.57 51.01 -9.73
CA HIS A 46 5.55 49.93 -9.76
C HIS A 46 4.94 48.72 -10.46
N ASP A 47 5.42 48.48 -11.66
CA ASP A 47 5.22 47.25 -12.41
C ASP A 47 6.00 46.14 -11.71
N HIS A 48 5.29 45.34 -10.91
CA HIS A 48 5.78 44.07 -10.40
C HIS A 48 4.95 42.97 -11.05
N SER A 49 5.56 42.33 -12.05
CA SER A 49 5.15 41.02 -12.53
C SER A 49 5.32 39.99 -11.42
N HIS A 50 4.36 39.93 -10.51
CA HIS A 50 4.23 38.79 -9.62
C HIS A 50 3.62 37.65 -10.41
N ASP A 51 4.47 36.70 -10.79
CA ASP A 51 4.05 35.35 -11.15
C ASP A 51 3.52 34.70 -9.87
N HIS A 52 2.27 35.03 -9.54
CA HIS A 52 1.51 34.27 -8.57
C HIS A 52 1.01 33.04 -9.30
N SER A 53 1.72 31.93 -9.11
CA SER A 53 1.16 30.59 -9.28
C SER A 53 0.02 30.44 -8.27
N HIS A 54 -1.14 31.01 -8.59
CA HIS A 54 -2.36 30.78 -7.85
C HIS A 54 -2.72 29.31 -8.07
N ASP A 55 -2.51 28.50 -7.04
CA ASP A 55 -3.18 27.22 -6.90
C ASP A 55 -4.69 27.50 -6.95
N HIS A 56 -5.25 27.37 -8.15
CA HIS A 56 -6.66 27.54 -8.39
C HIS A 56 -7.40 26.38 -7.71
N HIS A 57 -7.80 26.60 -6.46
CA HIS A 57 -8.79 25.78 -5.78
C HIS A 57 -10.13 25.93 -6.52
N HIS A 58 -10.31 25.14 -7.58
CA HIS A 58 -11.58 25.05 -8.29
C HIS A 58 -12.62 24.38 -7.37
N HIS A 59 -13.38 25.20 -6.66
CA HIS A 59 -14.56 24.83 -5.89
C HIS A 59 -15.69 24.44 -6.85
N HIS A 60 -15.69 23.19 -7.31
CA HIS A 60 -16.87 22.57 -7.88
C HIS A 60 -17.32 21.44 -6.96
N GLY A 61 -18.38 21.69 -6.17
CA GLY A 61 -19.08 20.64 -5.41
C GLY A 61 -18.86 20.59 -3.90
N GLY A 62 -18.34 21.64 -3.25
CA GLY A 62 -18.15 21.66 -1.78
C GLY A 62 -16.97 20.82 -1.28
N ASP A 63 -16.44 19.91 -2.09
CA ASP A 63 -15.29 19.08 -1.77
C ASP A 63 -13.96 19.80 -2.05
N LEU A 64 -12.98 19.55 -1.18
CA LEU A 64 -11.59 20.02 -1.33
C LEU A 64 -10.75 18.92 -1.97
N HIS A 65 -9.98 19.26 -3.01
CA HIS A 65 -9.17 18.30 -3.75
C HIS A 65 -7.69 18.69 -3.73
N TYR A 66 -6.86 17.80 -3.20
CA TYR A 66 -5.40 17.97 -3.10
C TYR A 66 -4.61 16.99 -3.98
N GLY A 67 -5.30 16.09 -4.70
CA GLY A 67 -4.68 15.08 -5.57
C GLY A 67 -4.96 15.26 -7.06
N LYS A 68 -5.52 16.40 -7.49
CA LYS A 68 -5.81 16.66 -8.90
C LYS A 68 -4.61 17.23 -9.69
N GLY A 69 -3.53 17.58 -9.00
CA GLY A 69 -2.29 18.02 -9.64
C GLY A 69 -1.59 16.86 -10.36
N PRO A 70 -0.69 17.14 -11.31
CA PRO A 70 0.04 16.11 -12.06
C PRO A 70 0.79 15.09 -11.19
N ALA A 71 1.25 15.49 -9.99
CA ALA A 71 1.92 14.60 -9.05
C ALA A 71 0.96 13.73 -8.21
N GLY A 72 -0.36 13.91 -8.36
CA GLY A 72 -1.37 13.15 -7.59
C GLY A 72 -1.42 13.47 -6.08
N VAL A 73 -0.55 14.36 -5.60
CA VAL A 73 -0.43 14.77 -4.19
C VAL A 73 -0.05 16.25 -4.08
N ALA A 74 -0.43 16.89 -2.97
CA ALA A 74 0.01 18.23 -2.62
C ALA A 74 0.86 18.20 -1.35
N VAL A 75 2.07 18.77 -1.42
CA VAL A 75 2.97 18.95 -0.28
C VAL A 75 3.23 20.45 -0.11
N PRO A 76 2.88 21.04 1.04
CA PRO A 76 3.11 22.46 1.28
C PRO A 76 4.59 22.85 1.05
N GLY A 77 4.80 23.88 0.22
CA GLY A 77 6.14 24.39 -0.11
C GLY A 77 6.89 23.60 -1.17
N MET A 78 6.24 22.70 -1.91
CA MET A 78 6.85 21.96 -3.03
C MET A 78 6.01 22.08 -4.31
N SER A 79 6.68 22.35 -5.43
CA SER A 79 6.02 22.36 -6.75
C SER A 79 5.68 20.94 -7.21
N GLN A 80 4.70 20.83 -8.12
CA GLN A 80 4.31 19.55 -8.72
C GLN A 80 5.48 18.91 -9.50
N ASP A 81 6.23 19.71 -10.28
CA ASP A 81 7.39 19.21 -11.02
C ASP A 81 8.47 18.64 -10.09
N ARG A 82 8.72 19.30 -8.95
CA ARG A 82 9.69 18.82 -7.97
C ARG A 82 9.23 17.53 -7.28
N LEU A 83 7.93 17.40 -7.02
CA LEU A 83 7.35 16.17 -6.48
C LEU A 83 7.53 15.00 -7.46
N ILE A 84 7.23 15.21 -8.74
CA ILE A 84 7.37 14.21 -9.80
C ILE A 84 8.83 13.80 -9.97
N GLU A 85 9.76 14.76 -9.97
CA GLU A 85 11.21 14.48 -10.07
C GLU A 85 11.68 13.58 -8.92
N ILE A 86 11.33 13.93 -7.67
CA ILE A 86 11.71 13.16 -6.49
C ILE A 86 11.10 11.75 -6.54
N GLU A 87 9.81 11.64 -6.86
CA GLU A 87 9.13 10.36 -6.97
C GLU A 87 9.76 9.47 -8.06
N THR A 88 9.99 10.03 -9.25
CA THR A 88 10.61 9.32 -10.38
C THR A 88 12.01 8.83 -10.01
N ASP A 89 12.82 9.64 -9.34
CA ASP A 89 14.17 9.24 -8.92
C ASP A 89 14.14 8.08 -7.90
N ILE A 90 13.20 8.12 -6.95
CA ILE A 90 13.02 7.06 -5.94
C ILE A 90 12.59 5.76 -6.62
N LEU A 91 11.58 5.83 -7.49
CA LEU A 91 11.04 4.66 -8.18
C LEU A 91 12.05 4.07 -9.18
N ALA A 92 12.74 4.90 -9.96
CA ALA A 92 13.77 4.43 -10.89
C ALA A 92 14.95 3.74 -10.18
N LYS A 93 15.26 4.15 -8.95
CA LYS A 93 16.25 3.43 -8.13
C LYS A 93 15.71 2.08 -7.66
N ASN A 94 14.46 2.04 -7.21
CA ASN A 94 13.78 0.79 -6.82
C ASN A 94 13.73 -0.21 -7.99
N ASP A 95 13.38 0.26 -9.20
CA ASP A 95 13.21 -0.58 -10.38
C ASP A 95 14.48 -1.34 -10.76
N ARG A 96 15.66 -0.75 -10.54
CA ARG A 96 16.94 -1.45 -10.74
C ARG A 96 17.10 -2.65 -9.81
N TYR A 97 16.63 -2.55 -8.57
CA TYR A 97 16.62 -3.68 -7.64
C TYR A 97 15.56 -4.71 -8.04
N ALA A 98 14.36 -4.25 -8.43
CA ALA A 98 13.28 -5.12 -8.89
C ALA A 98 13.69 -5.93 -10.13
N ASP A 99 14.37 -5.32 -11.09
CA ASP A 99 14.89 -5.98 -12.30
C ASP A 99 15.92 -7.06 -11.96
N ALA A 100 16.84 -6.77 -11.03
CA ALA A 100 17.81 -7.75 -10.56
C ALA A 100 17.13 -8.93 -9.85
N ASN A 101 16.14 -8.65 -9.00
CA ASN A 101 15.34 -9.68 -8.31
C ASN A 101 14.62 -10.57 -9.32
N ARG A 102 13.94 -9.95 -10.29
CA ARG A 102 13.18 -10.66 -11.32
C ARG A 102 14.08 -11.55 -12.18
N ALA A 103 15.25 -11.06 -12.57
CA ALA A 103 16.23 -11.85 -13.30
C ALA A 103 16.63 -13.12 -12.53
N LYS A 104 16.91 -13.00 -11.23
CA LYS A 104 17.24 -14.13 -10.34
C LYS A 104 16.08 -15.13 -10.21
N LEU A 105 14.85 -14.62 -10.02
CA LEU A 105 13.65 -15.45 -9.90
C LEU A 105 13.35 -16.20 -11.21
N ASN A 106 13.47 -15.51 -12.35
CA ASN A 106 13.26 -16.10 -13.67
C ASN A 106 14.29 -17.18 -14.00
N ALA A 107 15.58 -16.94 -13.69
CA ALA A 107 16.64 -17.91 -13.92
C ALA A 107 16.43 -19.24 -13.17
N GLN A 108 15.65 -19.23 -12.09
CA GLN A 108 15.32 -20.43 -11.30
C GLN A 108 13.88 -20.90 -11.51
N GLY A 109 13.10 -20.26 -12.39
CA GLY A 109 11.69 -20.59 -12.61
C GLY A 109 10.81 -20.41 -11.36
N ILE A 110 11.22 -19.55 -10.41
CA ILE A 110 10.48 -19.31 -9.16
C ILE A 110 9.32 -18.37 -9.46
N PHE A 111 8.10 -18.76 -9.11
CA PHE A 111 6.93 -17.90 -9.24
C PHE A 111 6.76 -17.04 -7.98
N ALA A 112 7.02 -15.74 -8.10
CA ALA A 112 6.99 -14.79 -7.00
C ALA A 112 5.69 -13.99 -6.97
N ILE A 113 5.01 -13.96 -5.83
CA ILE A 113 3.73 -13.29 -5.64
C ILE A 113 3.84 -12.25 -4.52
N ASN A 114 3.48 -11.00 -4.83
CA ASN A 114 3.37 -9.92 -3.85
C ASN A 114 1.92 -9.84 -3.34
N LEU A 115 1.70 -10.25 -2.08
CA LEU A 115 0.41 -10.21 -1.41
C LEU A 115 0.24 -8.83 -0.75
N VAL A 116 -0.70 -8.04 -1.27
CA VAL A 116 -0.97 -6.66 -0.85
C VAL A 116 -2.40 -6.55 -0.32
N SER A 117 -2.63 -5.80 0.75
CA SER A 117 -3.94 -5.71 1.38
C SER A 117 -4.05 -4.52 2.33
N SER A 118 -5.25 -4.23 2.84
CA SER A 118 -5.38 -3.43 4.07
C SER A 118 -4.94 -4.24 5.30
N PRO A 119 -4.64 -3.60 6.45
CA PRO A 119 -4.50 -4.30 7.72
C PRO A 119 -5.75 -5.12 8.03
N GLY A 120 -5.57 -6.36 8.50
CA GLY A 120 -6.69 -7.21 8.91
C GLY A 120 -7.50 -7.85 7.77
N SER A 121 -7.14 -7.68 6.49
CA SER A 121 -7.81 -8.38 5.37
C SER A 121 -7.60 -9.90 5.38
N GLY A 122 -6.65 -10.39 6.18
CA GLY A 122 -6.42 -11.81 6.44
C GLY A 122 -5.31 -12.46 5.61
N LYS A 123 -4.31 -11.68 5.16
CA LYS A 123 -3.16 -12.17 4.38
C LYS A 123 -2.46 -13.36 5.02
N THR A 124 -1.97 -13.21 6.24
CA THR A 124 -1.24 -14.27 6.95
C THR A 124 -2.07 -15.53 7.13
N THR A 125 -3.36 -15.40 7.45
CA THR A 125 -4.25 -16.57 7.60
C THR A 125 -4.46 -17.27 6.26
N LEU A 126 -4.71 -16.52 5.18
CA LEU A 126 -4.80 -17.06 3.82
C LEU A 126 -3.49 -17.75 3.42
N LEU A 127 -2.35 -17.14 3.72
CA LEU A 127 -1.02 -17.66 3.37
C LEU A 127 -0.71 -18.95 4.14
N CYS A 128 -0.91 -18.98 5.46
CA CYS A 128 -0.77 -20.21 6.25
C CYS A 128 -1.64 -21.35 5.69
N LYS A 129 -2.91 -21.07 5.35
CA LYS A 129 -3.81 -22.06 4.74
C LYS A 129 -3.40 -22.47 3.33
N THR A 130 -2.80 -21.57 2.58
CA THR A 130 -2.22 -21.86 1.27
C THR A 130 -1.05 -22.83 1.41
N ILE A 131 -0.13 -22.54 2.33
CA ILE A 131 1.05 -23.39 2.61
C ILE A 131 0.63 -24.80 3.04
N GLU A 132 -0.27 -24.90 4.02
CA GLU A 132 -0.80 -26.18 4.49
C GLU A 132 -1.38 -27.03 3.34
N ARG A 133 -2.10 -26.40 2.40
CA ARG A 133 -2.77 -27.08 1.29
C ARG A 133 -1.86 -27.37 0.08
N LEU A 134 -0.80 -26.60 -0.11
CA LEU A 134 0.23 -26.89 -1.13
C LEU A 134 1.09 -28.10 -0.75
N GLY A 135 1.05 -28.54 0.51
CA GLY A 135 1.70 -29.76 0.97
C GLY A 135 3.22 -29.67 0.84
N SER A 136 3.82 -30.62 0.11
CA SER A 136 5.27 -30.70 -0.05
C SER A 136 5.84 -29.84 -1.18
N HIS A 137 5.03 -28.99 -1.81
CA HIS A 137 5.53 -28.13 -2.87
C HIS A 137 6.53 -27.10 -2.30
N PRO A 138 7.76 -26.98 -2.84
CA PRO A 138 8.74 -26.05 -2.31
C PRO A 138 8.24 -24.61 -2.35
N LEU A 139 8.37 -23.90 -1.23
CA LEU A 139 8.06 -22.48 -1.15
C LEU A 139 8.87 -21.78 -0.06
N ALA A 140 8.95 -20.46 -0.18
CA ALA A 140 9.50 -19.58 0.83
C ALA A 140 8.63 -18.32 0.99
N VAL A 141 8.78 -17.65 2.13
CA VAL A 141 8.03 -16.44 2.45
C VAL A 141 8.95 -15.29 2.88
N ILE A 142 8.71 -14.11 2.33
CA ILE A 142 9.20 -12.85 2.89
C ILE A 142 7.99 -12.19 3.55
N GLU A 143 8.06 -11.96 4.85
CA GLU A 143 7.02 -11.29 5.62
C GLU A 143 7.50 -9.87 5.92
N GLY A 144 6.69 -8.86 5.57
CA GLY A 144 6.98 -7.46 5.80
C GLY A 144 5.94 -6.81 6.70
N ASP A 145 6.38 -6.31 7.85
CA ASP A 145 5.56 -5.52 8.76
C ASP A 145 6.34 -4.31 9.28
N GLN A 146 5.68 -3.37 9.96
CA GLN A 146 6.35 -2.26 10.62
C GLN A 146 7.20 -2.76 11.81
N GLN A 147 6.65 -3.68 12.59
CA GLN A 147 7.22 -4.16 13.85
C GLN A 147 6.83 -5.62 14.12
N THR A 148 7.49 -6.21 15.12
CA THR A 148 7.26 -7.58 15.63
C THR A 148 7.72 -8.67 14.66
N ALA A 149 7.49 -9.94 15.01
CA ALA A 149 7.74 -11.09 14.14
C ALA A 149 6.54 -12.05 14.12
N ASN A 150 5.38 -11.60 14.59
CA ASN A 150 4.25 -12.46 14.92
C ASN A 150 3.74 -13.22 13.69
N ASP A 151 3.63 -12.55 12.55
CA ASP A 151 3.15 -13.16 11.33
C ASP A 151 4.20 -14.10 10.73
N ALA A 152 5.49 -13.74 10.75
CA ALA A 152 6.56 -14.66 10.35
C ALA A 152 6.67 -15.91 11.25
N GLU A 153 6.38 -15.80 12.56
CA GLU A 153 6.33 -16.94 13.48
C GLU A 153 5.16 -17.88 13.15
N ARG A 154 3.98 -17.31 12.89
CA ARG A 154 2.80 -18.08 12.46
C ARG A 154 3.04 -18.80 11.14
N ILE A 155 3.72 -18.15 10.18
CA ILE A 155 4.09 -18.75 8.91
C ILE A 155 5.11 -19.88 9.15
N ARG A 156 6.17 -19.65 9.94
CA ARG A 156 7.16 -20.69 10.26
C ARG A 156 6.55 -21.90 10.95
N ALA A 157 5.52 -21.72 11.77
CA ALA A 157 4.80 -22.82 12.41
C ALA A 157 4.11 -23.79 11.40
N THR A 158 3.90 -23.37 10.16
CA THR A 158 3.41 -24.25 9.07
C THR A 158 4.50 -25.14 8.46
N GLY A 159 5.78 -24.89 8.80
CA GLY A 159 6.95 -25.57 8.23
C GLY A 159 7.63 -24.82 7.09
N ALA A 160 7.06 -23.70 6.62
CA ALA A 160 7.67 -22.87 5.58
C ALA A 160 8.92 -22.14 6.06
N LYS A 161 9.90 -21.96 5.16
CA LYS A 161 11.00 -21.03 5.36
C LYS A 161 10.45 -19.60 5.25
N ALA A 162 10.63 -18.78 6.28
CA ALA A 162 10.20 -17.39 6.26
C ALA A 162 11.22 -16.43 6.88
N ILE A 163 11.38 -15.26 6.25
CA ILE A 163 12.19 -14.14 6.76
C ILE A 163 11.27 -12.97 7.10
N GLN A 164 11.42 -12.44 8.31
CA GLN A 164 10.78 -11.21 8.77
C GLN A 164 11.59 -10.00 8.28
N VAL A 165 10.91 -9.01 7.71
CA VAL A 165 11.45 -7.69 7.35
C VAL A 165 10.68 -6.64 8.12
N ASN A 166 11.31 -6.10 9.17
CA ASN A 166 10.76 -5.00 9.94
C ASN A 166 11.12 -3.67 9.28
N THR A 167 10.11 -3.03 8.67
CA THR A 167 10.24 -1.78 7.91
C THR A 167 10.34 -0.54 8.81
N GLY A 168 10.12 -0.69 10.12
CA GLY A 168 10.14 0.41 11.06
C GLY A 168 8.96 1.34 10.84
N LYS A 169 9.23 2.51 10.26
CA LYS A 169 8.20 3.49 9.87
C LYS A 169 7.81 3.38 8.39
N GLY A 170 8.46 2.50 7.63
CA GLY A 170 8.10 2.21 6.25
C GLY A 170 6.65 1.74 6.13
N CYS A 171 6.00 2.08 5.02
CA CYS A 171 4.61 1.72 4.74
C CYS A 171 4.48 0.65 3.64
N HIS A 172 5.61 0.12 3.16
CA HIS A 172 5.75 -0.87 2.08
C HIS A 172 7.11 -1.56 2.17
N LEU A 173 7.24 -2.71 1.52
CA LEU A 173 8.52 -3.29 1.12
C LEU A 173 8.99 -2.70 -0.21
N ASP A 174 10.31 -2.61 -0.41
CA ASP A 174 10.93 -2.23 -1.68
C ASP A 174 11.77 -3.38 -2.28
N GLY A 175 12.20 -3.23 -3.53
CA GLY A 175 12.98 -4.24 -4.23
C GLY A 175 14.33 -4.54 -3.56
N HIS A 176 14.94 -3.57 -2.89
CA HIS A 176 16.21 -3.78 -2.19
C HIS A 176 16.03 -4.68 -0.96
N MET A 177 15.00 -4.42 -0.14
CA MET A 177 14.64 -5.22 1.02
C MET A 177 14.34 -6.68 0.63
N VAL A 178 13.57 -6.86 -0.45
CA VAL A 178 13.21 -8.19 -0.98
C VAL A 178 14.44 -8.92 -1.51
N GLY A 179 15.29 -8.22 -2.26
CA GLY A 179 16.55 -8.77 -2.77
C GLY A 179 17.43 -9.33 -1.66
N HIS A 180 17.64 -8.53 -0.61
CA HIS A 180 18.41 -8.92 0.57
C HIS A 180 17.76 -10.10 1.32
N ALA A 181 16.44 -10.09 1.52
CA ALA A 181 15.75 -11.20 2.18
C ALA A 181 15.89 -12.54 1.40
N MET A 182 15.87 -12.49 0.06
CA MET A 182 16.06 -13.68 -0.78
C MET A 182 17.44 -14.32 -0.63
N GLU A 183 18.48 -13.58 -0.25
CA GLU A 183 19.83 -14.12 -0.01
C GLU A 183 19.87 -15.09 1.19
N HIS A 184 18.92 -14.95 2.12
CA HIS A 184 18.86 -15.76 3.35
C HIS A 184 17.87 -16.95 3.27
N LEU A 185 17.02 -17.01 2.23
CA LEU A 185 15.95 -18.01 2.15
C LEU A 185 16.38 -19.36 1.55
N GLY A 186 17.45 -19.39 0.75
CA GLY A 186 17.88 -20.60 0.04
C GLY A 186 16.74 -21.17 -0.83
N LEU A 187 16.32 -20.37 -1.81
CA LEU A 187 15.21 -20.69 -2.71
C LEU A 187 15.52 -21.88 -3.62
N GLU A 188 14.50 -22.70 -3.87
CA GLU A 188 14.59 -23.88 -4.72
C GLU A 188 14.03 -23.57 -6.12
N ALA A 189 14.61 -24.15 -7.17
CA ALA A 189 14.13 -23.94 -8.53
C ALA A 189 12.69 -24.48 -8.71
N GLY A 190 11.87 -23.75 -9.46
CA GLY A 190 10.47 -24.10 -9.69
C GLY A 190 9.57 -24.00 -8.45
N SER A 191 9.99 -23.26 -7.41
CA SER A 191 9.23 -23.04 -6.18
C SER A 191 8.32 -21.80 -6.25
N PHE A 192 7.52 -21.60 -5.21
CA PHE A 192 6.84 -20.32 -4.95
C PHE A 192 7.65 -19.43 -4.02
N LEU A 193 7.65 -18.13 -4.29
CA LEU A 193 8.04 -17.11 -3.32
C LEU A 193 6.82 -16.24 -3.01
N PHE A 194 6.31 -16.31 -1.78
CA PHE A 194 5.28 -15.38 -1.33
C PHE A 194 5.94 -14.20 -0.62
N ILE A 195 5.56 -12.99 -1.00
CA ILE A 195 5.97 -11.76 -0.33
C ILE A 195 4.71 -11.19 0.32
N GLU A 196 4.55 -11.38 1.62
CA GLU A 196 3.49 -10.73 2.39
C GLU A 196 3.90 -9.30 2.69
N ASN A 197 3.31 -8.34 1.98
CA ASN A 197 3.67 -6.93 2.12
C ASN A 197 2.98 -6.30 3.35
N VAL A 198 3.47 -5.13 3.75
CA VAL A 198 2.87 -4.32 4.82
C VAL A 198 1.39 -4.08 4.51
N GLY A 199 0.53 -4.11 5.54
CA GLY A 199 -0.90 -3.83 5.40
C GLY A 199 -1.16 -2.39 4.94
N ASN A 200 -1.14 -2.15 3.64
CA ASN A 200 -1.38 -0.88 3.00
C ASN A 200 -1.81 -1.07 1.52
N LEU A 201 -2.79 -0.29 1.07
CA LEU A 201 -3.26 -0.28 -0.33
C LEU A 201 -2.80 0.96 -1.11
N VAL A 202 -2.01 1.85 -0.51
CA VAL A 202 -1.49 3.07 -1.15
C VAL A 202 -0.03 2.86 -1.55
N CYS A 203 0.87 2.89 -0.57
CA CYS A 203 2.31 2.87 -0.84
C CYS A 203 2.76 1.69 -1.71
N PRO A 204 2.34 0.42 -1.45
CA PRO A 204 2.86 -0.71 -2.21
C PRO A 204 2.42 -0.76 -3.68
N ALA A 205 1.47 0.09 -4.11
CA ALA A 205 1.00 0.10 -5.50
C ALA A 205 2.11 0.54 -6.48
N GLY A 206 2.90 1.55 -6.08
CA GLY A 206 3.95 2.13 -6.93
C GLY A 206 5.29 1.39 -6.88
N PHE A 207 5.49 0.44 -5.96
CA PHE A 207 6.77 -0.24 -5.78
C PHE A 207 6.74 -1.63 -6.41
N ASP A 208 7.62 -1.84 -7.40
CA ASP A 208 7.94 -3.14 -7.97
C ASP A 208 9.00 -3.83 -7.10
N LEU A 209 8.81 -5.11 -6.78
CA LEU A 209 9.74 -5.90 -5.97
C LEU A 209 10.51 -6.93 -6.81
N GLY A 210 10.19 -7.04 -8.10
CA GLY A 210 10.63 -8.11 -8.98
C GLY A 210 9.68 -9.32 -9.01
N GLU A 211 8.49 -9.18 -8.42
CA GLU A 211 7.45 -10.22 -8.44
C GLU A 211 6.91 -10.50 -9.85
N ASP A 212 6.30 -11.66 -10.06
CA ASP A 212 5.56 -11.95 -11.28
C ASP A 212 4.20 -11.24 -11.33
N CYS A 213 3.61 -11.02 -10.16
CA CYS A 213 2.36 -10.29 -10.02
C CYS A 213 2.06 -9.87 -8.59
N LYS A 214 1.32 -8.77 -8.47
CA LYS A 214 0.59 -8.39 -7.27
C LYS A 214 -0.75 -9.12 -7.19
N VAL A 215 -1.08 -9.63 -6.01
CA VAL A 215 -2.39 -10.19 -5.66
C VAL A 215 -2.96 -9.37 -4.53
N ALA A 216 -4.03 -8.62 -4.82
CA ALA A 216 -4.73 -7.81 -3.84
C ALA A 216 -5.69 -8.68 -3.01
N ILE A 217 -5.56 -8.65 -1.69
CA ILE A 217 -6.45 -9.33 -0.76
C ILE A 217 -7.35 -8.28 -0.12
N LEU A 218 -8.66 -8.45 -0.30
CA LEU A 218 -9.72 -7.61 0.23
C LEU A 218 -10.57 -8.41 1.19
N SER A 219 -11.07 -7.80 2.26
CA SER A 219 -12.09 -8.41 3.12
C SER A 219 -13.46 -7.82 2.80
N VAL A 220 -14.51 -8.65 2.83
CA VAL A 220 -15.91 -8.17 2.68
C VAL A 220 -16.25 -7.05 3.67
N THR A 221 -15.61 -7.04 4.83
CA THR A 221 -15.80 -6.04 5.89
C THR A 221 -15.23 -4.65 5.55
N GLU A 222 -14.57 -4.48 4.41
CA GLU A 222 -13.96 -3.21 3.99
C GLU A 222 -14.88 -2.35 3.11
N GLY A 223 -16.02 -2.91 2.68
CA GLY A 223 -17.03 -2.24 1.84
C GLY A 223 -16.69 -2.24 0.34
N GLU A 224 -17.72 -2.32 -0.50
CA GLU A 224 -17.64 -2.51 -1.97
C GLU A 224 -17.12 -1.32 -2.76
N ASP A 225 -17.01 -0.15 -2.13
CA ASP A 225 -16.40 1.07 -2.68
C ASP A 225 -14.85 1.02 -2.62
N LYS A 226 -14.27 0.09 -1.84
CA LYS A 226 -12.81 0.01 -1.66
C LYS A 226 -12.02 0.01 -2.97
N PRO A 227 -12.43 -0.69 -4.04
CA PRO A 227 -11.75 -0.62 -5.34
C PRO A 227 -11.64 0.79 -5.92
N LEU A 228 -12.72 1.58 -5.83
CA LEU A 228 -12.78 2.92 -6.40
C LEU A 228 -11.97 3.94 -5.57
N LYS A 229 -11.79 3.67 -4.27
CA LYS A 229 -11.00 4.50 -3.35
C LYS A 229 -9.49 4.30 -3.48
N TYR A 230 -9.04 3.14 -3.93
CA TYR A 230 -7.61 2.80 -4.06
C TYR A 230 -7.30 2.27 -5.47
N PRO A 231 -7.58 3.06 -6.53
CA PRO A 231 -7.58 2.57 -7.90
C PRO A 231 -6.20 2.07 -8.36
N ASP A 232 -5.12 2.71 -7.91
CA ASP A 232 -3.75 2.36 -8.33
C ASP A 232 -3.38 0.93 -7.94
N MET A 233 -3.77 0.50 -6.74
CA MET A 233 -3.49 -0.86 -6.26
C MET A 233 -4.20 -1.92 -7.11
N PHE A 234 -5.47 -1.72 -7.42
CA PHE A 234 -6.24 -2.69 -8.22
C PHE A 234 -5.88 -2.63 -9.70
N THR A 235 -5.43 -1.48 -10.19
CA THR A 235 -4.84 -1.33 -11.53
C THR A 235 -3.54 -2.14 -11.64
N ALA A 236 -2.67 -2.07 -10.63
CA ALA A 236 -1.41 -2.80 -10.60
C ALA A 236 -1.56 -4.31 -10.28
N SER A 237 -2.72 -4.75 -9.78
CA SER A 237 -2.95 -6.12 -9.36
C SER A 237 -3.46 -7.00 -10.49
N ARG A 238 -2.91 -8.21 -10.61
CA ARG A 238 -3.37 -9.21 -11.58
C ARG A 238 -4.63 -9.91 -11.13
N LEU A 239 -4.73 -10.15 -9.82
CA LEU A 239 -5.79 -10.92 -9.20
C LEU A 239 -6.24 -10.21 -7.91
N ALA A 240 -7.55 -10.18 -7.68
CA ALA A 240 -8.14 -9.83 -6.41
C ALA A 240 -8.73 -11.07 -5.72
N LEU A 241 -8.35 -11.29 -4.46
CA LEU A 241 -8.97 -12.27 -3.58
C LEU A 241 -9.96 -11.53 -2.66
N LEU A 242 -11.25 -11.73 -2.88
CA LEU A 242 -12.30 -11.23 -2.00
C LEU A 242 -12.48 -12.23 -0.85
N ASN A 243 -11.76 -11.99 0.25
CA ASN A 243 -11.67 -12.84 1.42
C ASN A 243 -12.81 -12.59 2.43
N LYS A 244 -12.97 -13.54 3.35
CA LYS A 244 -13.98 -13.55 4.42
C LYS A 244 -15.41 -13.53 3.91
N VAL A 245 -15.68 -14.17 2.77
CA VAL A 245 -17.05 -14.29 2.24
C VAL A 245 -18.02 -15.02 3.18
N ASP A 246 -17.49 -15.79 4.14
CA ASP A 246 -18.27 -16.37 5.23
C ASP A 246 -18.94 -15.32 6.13
N LEU A 247 -18.46 -14.07 6.11
CA LEU A 247 -19.07 -12.95 6.83
C LEU A 247 -20.10 -12.18 6.02
N ALA A 248 -20.24 -12.44 4.71
CA ALA A 248 -21.18 -11.71 3.86
C ALA A 248 -22.64 -11.74 4.38
N PRO A 249 -23.17 -12.86 4.93
CA PRO A 249 -24.51 -12.86 5.53
C PRO A 249 -24.67 -11.98 6.78
N HIS A 250 -23.57 -11.48 7.34
CA HIS A 250 -23.51 -10.64 8.54
C HIS A 250 -23.06 -9.21 8.24
N CYS A 251 -22.80 -8.90 6.97
CA CYS A 251 -22.42 -7.58 6.50
C CYS A 251 -23.44 -7.12 5.47
N ASP A 252 -23.82 -5.84 5.48
CA ASP A 252 -24.63 -5.24 4.42
C ASP A 252 -23.76 -5.03 3.16
N VAL A 253 -23.28 -6.12 2.57
CA VAL A 253 -22.32 -6.10 1.45
C VAL A 253 -22.93 -6.74 0.20
N ASP A 254 -22.75 -6.05 -0.93
CA ASP A 254 -23.08 -6.59 -2.25
C ASP A 254 -21.78 -7.09 -2.92
N LEU A 255 -21.59 -8.41 -2.95
CA LEU A 255 -20.41 -9.04 -3.54
C LEU A 255 -20.35 -8.86 -5.06
N ASP A 256 -21.48 -8.77 -5.75
CA ASP A 256 -21.52 -8.59 -7.20
C ASP A 256 -21.15 -7.14 -7.55
N LEU A 257 -21.59 -6.16 -6.76
CA LEU A 257 -21.15 -4.77 -6.86
C LEU A 257 -19.66 -4.63 -6.56
N TYR A 258 -19.15 -5.36 -5.56
CA TYR A 258 -17.71 -5.39 -5.23
C TYR A 258 -16.87 -5.79 -6.45
N GLU A 259 -17.25 -6.88 -7.10
CA GLU A 259 -16.58 -7.37 -8.30
C GLU A 259 -16.74 -6.41 -9.49
N LYS A 260 -17.91 -5.81 -9.65
CA LYS A 260 -18.15 -4.80 -10.69
C LYS A 260 -17.23 -3.59 -10.50
N ASN A 261 -17.04 -3.15 -9.27
CA ASN A 261 -16.14 -2.03 -8.97
C ASN A 261 -14.67 -2.40 -9.22
N LEU A 262 -14.24 -3.61 -8.86
CA LEU A 262 -12.91 -4.12 -9.22
C LEU A 262 -12.68 -4.08 -10.74
N ARG A 263 -13.61 -4.63 -11.52
CA ARG A 263 -13.51 -4.65 -12.99
C ARG A 263 -13.65 -3.27 -13.63
N ARG A 264 -14.30 -2.33 -12.96
CA ARG A 264 -14.39 -0.93 -13.41
C ARG A 264 -13.04 -0.21 -13.31
N VAL A 265 -12.25 -0.54 -12.29
CA VAL A 265 -10.88 -0.02 -12.12
C VAL A 265 -9.91 -0.76 -13.04
N ASN A 266 -9.98 -2.09 -13.06
CA ASN A 266 -9.11 -2.94 -13.87
C ASN A 266 -9.95 -3.98 -14.63
N PRO A 267 -10.28 -3.75 -15.91
CA PRO A 267 -11.07 -4.70 -16.71
C PRO A 267 -10.43 -6.08 -16.87
N GLY A 268 -9.12 -6.19 -16.71
CA GLY A 268 -8.36 -7.44 -16.82
C GLY A 268 -8.16 -8.20 -15.51
N ILE A 269 -8.64 -7.66 -14.37
CA ILE A 269 -8.42 -8.29 -13.07
C ILE A 269 -9.21 -9.59 -12.94
N GLU A 270 -8.52 -10.66 -12.57
CA GLU A 270 -9.17 -11.90 -12.15
C GLU A 270 -9.73 -11.71 -10.72
N VAL A 271 -10.88 -12.31 -10.40
CA VAL A 271 -11.46 -12.21 -9.04
C VAL A 271 -11.83 -13.60 -8.54
N ILE A 272 -11.39 -13.92 -7.33
CA ILE A 272 -11.76 -15.17 -6.64
C ILE A 272 -12.33 -14.82 -5.26
N ARG A 273 -13.55 -15.26 -5.00
CA ARG A 273 -14.16 -15.23 -3.67
C ARG A 273 -13.56 -16.33 -2.83
N VAL A 274 -13.09 -16.00 -1.63
CA VAL A 274 -12.47 -16.96 -0.70
C VAL A 274 -12.92 -16.73 0.73
N SER A 275 -12.90 -17.79 1.53
CA SER A 275 -12.81 -17.70 2.98
C SER A 275 -11.66 -18.56 3.45
N ALA A 276 -10.57 -17.92 3.88
CA ALA A 276 -9.46 -18.62 4.52
C ALA A 276 -9.92 -19.38 5.79
N ARG A 277 -11.02 -18.96 6.41
CA ARG A 277 -11.57 -19.57 7.64
C ARG A 277 -12.32 -20.86 7.33
N THR A 278 -13.22 -20.85 6.37
CA THR A 278 -14.06 -22.04 6.05
C THR A 278 -13.42 -22.93 4.99
N GLY A 279 -12.47 -22.39 4.21
CA GLY A 279 -11.86 -23.05 3.06
C GLY A 279 -12.63 -22.83 1.75
N GLU A 280 -13.77 -22.13 1.76
CA GLU A 280 -14.51 -21.77 0.55
C GLU A 280 -13.59 -21.04 -0.44
N GLY A 281 -13.63 -21.45 -1.71
CA GLY A 281 -12.86 -20.83 -2.79
C GLY A 281 -11.35 -21.05 -2.75
N MET A 282 -10.80 -21.66 -1.70
CA MET A 282 -9.35 -21.91 -1.59
C MET A 282 -8.83 -22.82 -2.70
N ASP A 283 -9.62 -23.78 -3.17
CA ASP A 283 -9.21 -24.67 -4.25
C ASP A 283 -9.08 -23.92 -5.58
N ASN A 284 -9.94 -22.91 -5.84
CA ASN A 284 -9.80 -22.04 -7.01
C ASN A 284 -8.51 -21.22 -6.95
N TRP A 285 -8.18 -20.69 -5.77
CA TRP A 285 -6.92 -19.98 -5.54
C TRP A 285 -5.70 -20.88 -5.77
N LEU A 286 -5.69 -22.09 -5.23
CA LEU A 286 -4.59 -23.05 -5.42
C LEU A 286 -4.44 -23.49 -6.88
N ASN A 287 -5.55 -23.73 -7.57
CA ASN A 287 -5.54 -24.05 -9.00
C ASN A 287 -4.96 -22.88 -9.82
N TRP A 288 -5.30 -21.64 -9.46
CA TRP A 288 -4.73 -20.46 -10.11
C TRP A 288 -3.21 -20.37 -9.91
N LEU A 289 -2.72 -20.60 -8.67
CA LEU A 289 -1.29 -20.62 -8.34
C LEU A 289 -0.53 -21.68 -9.14
N GLN A 290 -1.02 -22.92 -9.12
CA GLN A 290 -0.40 -24.04 -9.85
C GLN A 290 -0.39 -23.78 -11.36
N GLY A 291 -1.48 -23.25 -11.91
CA GLY A 291 -1.55 -22.86 -13.31
C GLY A 291 -0.58 -21.74 -13.66
N ALA A 292 -0.36 -20.78 -12.76
CA ALA A 292 0.59 -19.69 -12.95
C ALA A 292 2.05 -20.18 -12.94
N LEU A 293 2.41 -21.03 -11.98
CA LEU A 293 3.72 -21.66 -11.93
C LEU A 293 4.00 -22.52 -13.18
N ALA A 294 3.02 -23.33 -13.60
CA ALA A 294 3.16 -24.14 -14.82
C ALA A 294 3.39 -23.28 -16.08
N ARG A 295 2.69 -22.15 -16.21
CA ARG A 295 2.92 -21.19 -17.30
C ARG A 295 4.32 -20.57 -17.24
N LYS A 296 4.83 -20.27 -16.05
CA LYS A 296 6.19 -19.74 -15.88
C LYS A 296 7.24 -20.77 -16.31
N ALA A 297 7.10 -22.02 -15.86
CA ALA A 297 7.96 -23.12 -16.28
C ALA A 297 7.93 -23.35 -17.80
N GLY A 298 6.75 -23.26 -18.42
CA GLY A 298 6.60 -23.39 -19.87
C GLY A 298 7.27 -22.27 -20.68
N LYS A 299 7.31 -21.03 -20.17
CA LYS A 299 8.04 -19.93 -20.79
C LYS A 299 9.56 -20.13 -20.71
N ALA A 300 10.07 -20.53 -19.54
CA ALA A 300 11.49 -20.78 -19.35
C ALA A 300 12.02 -21.94 -20.22
N ALA A 301 11.16 -22.90 -20.59
CA ALA A 301 11.54 -23.99 -21.50
C ALA A 301 11.51 -23.61 -22.98
N ALA A 302 10.92 -22.47 -23.34
CA ALA A 302 10.76 -22.00 -24.72
C ALA A 302 11.81 -20.94 -25.13
N GLU A 303 12.53 -20.37 -24.15
CA GLU A 303 13.65 -19.43 -24.32
C GLU A 303 15.00 -20.18 -24.40
#